data_AF-B5AGY7-F1
#
_entry.id   AF-B5AGY7-F1
#
_cell.length_a   1.000
_cell.length_b   1.000
_cell.length_c   1.000
_cell.angle_alpha   90.00
_cell.angle_beta   90.00
_cell.angle_gamma   90.00
#
_symmetry.space_group_name_H-M   'P 1'
#
loop_
_entity.id
_entity.type
_entity.pdbx_description
1 polymer ?
#
loop_
_entity_poly.entity_id
_entity_poly.type
_entity_poly.pdbx_seq_one_letter_code
_entity_poly.pdbx_strand_id
1 'polypeptide(L)' 'ENKGLIIRRACERDRRVTYASITDSGRRFIQRVFPEHAETIHETVAALTPEEKEQAIALLKKLGYGAKSRD' A
#
# COMPACT_ATOMS: atom_id res chain seq x y z
N GLU A 1 4.56 7.70 14.21
CA GLU A 1 5.50 8.82 13.98
C GLU A 1 6.91 8.56 14.55
N ASN A 2 7.08 7.67 15.54
CA ASN A 2 8.38 7.44 16.22
C ASN A 2 9.59 7.05 15.33
N LYS A 3 9.38 6.58 14.09
CA LYS A 3 10.47 6.31 13.14
C LYS A 3 10.79 7.49 12.20
N GLY A 4 10.06 8.61 12.30
CA GLY A 4 10.27 9.82 11.50
C GLY A 4 9.93 9.69 10.01
N LEU A 5 9.28 8.60 9.57
CA LEU A 5 8.99 8.33 8.15
C LEU A 5 7.67 8.95 7.67
N ILE A 6 6.79 9.29 8.60
CA ILE A 6 5.51 9.96 8.36
C ILE A 6 5.33 11.06 9.39
N ILE A 7 4.62 12.12 9.00
CA ILE A 7 4.20 13.22 9.85
C ILE A 7 2.70 13.45 9.68
N ARG A 8 2.06 13.90 10.75
CA ARG A 8 0.69 14.41 10.71
C ARG A 8 0.68 15.88 10.31
N ARG A 9 -0.10 16.22 9.29
CA ARG A 9 -0.39 17.61 8.91
C ARG A 9 -1.86 17.90 9.15
N ALA A 10 -2.15 18.91 9.96
CA ALA A 10 -3.52 19.38 10.13
C ALA A 10 -4.03 19.97 8.80
N CYS A 11 -5.30 19.71 8.48
CA CYS A 11 -5.93 20.35 7.33
C CYS A 11 -6.13 21.85 7.63
N GLU A 12 -5.67 22.71 6.71
CA GLU A 12 -5.82 24.16 6.85
C GLU A 12 -7.29 24.62 6.85
N ARG A 13 -8.19 23.81 6.27
CA ARG A 13 -9.62 24.11 6.13
C ARG A 13 -10.50 23.55 7.24
N ASP A 14 -10.08 22.45 7.88
CA ASP A 14 -10.81 21.85 9.01
C ASP A 14 -9.81 21.21 9.98
N ARG A 15 -9.65 21.81 11.17
CA ARG A 15 -8.68 21.35 12.18
C ARG A 15 -9.04 20.00 12.81
N ARG A 16 -10.24 19.46 12.54
CA ARG A 16 -10.64 18.09 12.94
C ARG A 16 -10.06 17.03 11.99
N VAL A 17 -9.58 17.43 10.81
CA VAL A 17 -8.98 16.53 9.83
C VAL A 17 -7.45 16.59 9.94
N THR A 18 -6.83 15.43 10.08
CA THR A 18 -5.37 15.28 10.07
C THR A 18 -4.95 14.32 8.98
N TYR A 19 -4.06 14.76 8.09
CA TYR A 19 -3.49 13.94 7.03
C TYR A 19 -2.17 13.31 7.49
N ALA A 20 -1.97 12.04 7.17
CA ALA A 20 -0.64 11.46 7.20
C ALA A 20 0.11 11.86 5.92
N SER A 21 1.30 12.41 6.08
CA SER A 21 2.18 12.80 4.98
C SER A 21 3.53 12.10 5.13
N ILE A 22 4.06 11.58 4.03
CA ILE A 22 5.39 10.94 4.03
C ILE A 22 6.47 12.01 4.15
N THR A 23 7.47 11.77 5.00
CA THR A 23 8.66 12.63 5.10
C THR A 23 9.67 12.28 4.02
N ASP A 24 10.68 13.13 3.83
CA ASP A 24 11.78 12.81 2.91
C ASP A 24 12.57 11.57 3.34
N SER A 25 12.74 11.35 4.64
CA SER A 25 13.34 10.10 5.16
C SER A 25 12.44 8.89 4.91
N GLY A 26 11.11 9.05 5.02
CA GLY A 26 10.14 8.04 4.62
C GLY A 26 10.21 7.71 3.13
N ARG A 27 10.35 8.72 2.28
CA ARG A 27 10.50 8.54 0.83
C ARG A 27 11.79 7.80 0.48
N ARG A 28 12.92 8.18 1.08
CA ARG A 28 14.20 7.47 0.89
C ARG A 28 14.13 6.03 1.41
N PHE A 29 13.45 5.82 2.53
CA PHE A 29 13.25 4.48 3.08
C PHE A 29 12.48 3.60 2.09
N ILE A 30 11.31 4.05 1.61
CA ILE A 30 10.50 3.24 0.70
C ILE A 30 11.22 2.99 -0.63
N GLN A 31 11.94 3.99 -1.17
CA GLN A 31 12.75 3.81 -2.37
C GLN A 31 13.84 2.74 -2.21
N ARG A 32 14.38 2.58 -1.00
CA ARG A 32 15.39 1.57 -0.71
C ARG A 32 14.82 0.17 -0.54
N VAL A 33 13.67 0.02 0.12
CA VAL A 33 13.12 -1.30 0.50
C VAL A 33 12.07 -1.83 -0.48
N PHE A 34 11.40 -0.96 -1.24
CA PHE A 34 10.33 -1.36 -2.14
C PHE A 34 10.79 -2.23 -3.33
N PRO A 35 11.99 -2.07 -3.91
CA PRO A 35 12.44 -2.93 -5.02
C PRO A 35 12.44 -4.42 -4.66
N GLU A 36 13.02 -4.80 -3.52
CA GLU A 36 13.06 -6.19 -3.02
C GLU A 36 11.63 -6.73 -2.80
N HIS A 37 10.74 -5.90 -2.26
CA HIS A 37 9.35 -6.27 -2.07
C HIS A 37 8.62 -6.48 -3.41
N ALA A 38 8.86 -5.62 -4.40
CA ALA A 38 8.28 -5.73 -5.73
C ALA A 38 8.77 -6.99 -6.47
N GLU A 39 10.06 -7.31 -6.34
CA GLU A 39 10.65 -8.55 -6.87
C GLU A 39 10.03 -9.79 -6.24
N THR A 40 9.91 -9.82 -4.91
CA THR A 40 9.24 -10.91 -4.19
C THR A 40 7.82 -11.15 -4.71
N ILE A 41 7.04 -10.07 -4.92
CA ILE A 41 5.70 -10.18 -5.50
C ILE A 41 5.77 -10.73 -6.92
N HIS A 42 6.69 -10.21 -7.74
CA HIS A 42 6.86 -10.64 -9.13
C HIS A 42 7.16 -12.14 -9.22
N GLU A 43 8.10 -12.64 -8.42
CA GLU A 43 8.46 -14.05 -8.35
C GLU A 43 7.30 -14.91 -7.85
N THR A 44 6.59 -14.45 -6.82
CA THR A 44 5.46 -15.18 -6.25
C THR A 44 4.34 -15.39 -7.27
N VAL A 45 4.05 -14.37 -8.08
CA VAL A 45 3.00 -14.46 -9.12
C VAL A 45 3.51 -14.99 -10.45
N ALA A 46 4.82 -15.25 -10.60
CA ALA A 46 5.41 -15.75 -11.83
C ALA A 46 4.91 -17.15 -12.20
N ALA A 47 4.47 -17.94 -11.20
CA ALA A 47 3.91 -19.27 -11.40
C ALA A 47 2.55 -19.27 -12.13
N LEU A 48 1.88 -18.12 -12.25
CA LEU A 48 0.55 -18.01 -12.86
C LEU A 48 0.63 -17.61 -14.34
N THR A 49 -0.20 -18.23 -15.18
CA THR A 49 -0.43 -17.77 -16.56
C THR A 49 -1.13 -16.40 -16.57
N PRO A 50 -1.14 -15.68 -17.72
CA PRO A 50 -1.89 -14.43 -17.83
C PRO A 50 -3.37 -14.56 -17.45
N GLU A 51 -4.02 -15.65 -17.84
CA GLU A 51 -5.43 -15.92 -17.54
C GLU A 51 -5.65 -16.20 -16.04
N GLU A 52 -4.75 -16.96 -15.43
CA GLU A 52 -4.79 -17.22 -13.98
C GLU A 52 -4.55 -15.95 -13.16
N LYS A 53 -3.69 -15.03 -13.64
CA LYS A 53 -3.50 -13.71 -13.01
C LYS A 53 -4.78 -12.88 -13.04
N GLU A 54 -5.50 -12.87 -14.16
CA GLU A 54 -6.80 -12.16 -14.25
C GLU A 54 -7.84 -12.74 -13.28
N GLN A 55 -7.89 -14.07 -13.15
CA GLN A 55 -8.76 -14.72 -12.17
C GLN A 55 -8.37 -14.36 -10.74
N ALA A 56 -7.07 -14.40 -10.41
CA ALA A 56 -6.56 -14.01 -9.10
C ALA A 56 -6.91 -12.55 -8.77
N ILE A 57 -6.77 -11.63 -9.73
CA ILE A 57 -7.16 -10.21 -9.57
C ILE A 57 -8.65 -10.10 -9.22
N ALA A 58 -9.53 -10.81 -9.93
CA ALA A 58 -10.97 -10.76 -9.68
C ALA A 58 -11.32 -11.29 -8.27
N LEU A 59 -10.71 -12.41 -7.87
CA LEU A 59 -10.94 -13.03 -6.56
C LEU A 59 -10.41 -12.15 -5.42
N LEU A 60 -9.19 -11.60 -5.55
CA LEU A 60 -8.60 -10.71 -4.54
C LEU A 60 -9.42 -9.43 -4.36
N LYS A 61 -9.94 -8.82 -5.45
CA LYS A 61 -10.86 -7.68 -5.37
C LYS A 61 -12.14 -8.06 -4.61
N LYS A 62 -12.76 -9.19 -4.95
CA LYS A 62 -13.98 -9.67 -4.27
C LYS A 62 -13.75 -9.87 -2.77
N LEU A 63 -12.62 -10.49 -2.41
CA LEU A 63 -12.22 -10.67 -1.01
C LEU A 63 -12.01 -9.33 -0.30
N GLY A 64 -11.25 -8.40 -0.91
CA GLY A 64 -10.96 -7.09 -0.32
C GLY A 64 -12.21 -6.23 -0.10
N TYR A 65 -13.12 -6.18 -1.09
CA TYR A 65 -14.39 -5.46 -0.92
C TYR A 65 -15.30 -6.13 0.11
N GLY A 66 -15.33 -7.47 0.16
CA GLY A 66 -16.06 -8.21 1.18
C GLY A 66 -15.52 -7.97 2.60
N ALA A 67 -14.20 -7.85 2.76
CA ALA A 67 -13.59 -7.53 4.04
C ALA A 67 -13.97 -6.12 4.52
N LYS A 68 -13.95 -5.12 3.62
CA LYS A 68 -14.33 -3.74 3.94
C LYS A 68 -15.79 -3.59 4.38
N SER A 69 -16.68 -4.48 3.95
CA SER A 69 -18.10 -4.46 4.35
C SER A 69 -18.38 -5.01 5.76
N ARG A 70 -17.35 -5.47 6.48
CA ARG A 70 -17.47 -6.06 7.82
C ARG A 70 -17.03 -5.13 8.96
N ASP A 71 -16.61 -3.90 8.65
CA ASP A 71 -16.23 -2.86 9.62
C ASP A 71 -17.30 -1.76 9.74
#